data_AF-A0A523V6U4-F1
#
_entry.id   AF-A0A523V6U4-F1
#
_cell.length_a   1.000
_cell.length_b   1.000
_cell.length_c   1.000
_cell.angle_alpha   90.00
_cell.angle_beta   90.00
_cell.angle_gamma   90.00
#
_symmetry.space_group_name_H-M   'P 1'
#
loop_
_entity.id
_entity.type
_entity.pdbx_description
1 polymer ?
#
loop_
_entity_poly.entity_id
_entity_poly.type
_entity_poly.pdbx_seq_one_letter_code
_entity_poly.pdbx_strand_id
1 'polypeptide(L)'
;MPLFYPSFDALRVADAVLDEIGKQTAGYQGRIGSAWFWRLPAGILASAWLDSTVTAERWDVLRAEASTPLAGIFSRADFPFAAYATSATSPPFIHDLQGVAEWSNRLYFQMGQLIDQAVRWLAMLHAAAISPSISPPAAFAALNPMERRLVEFSLEKLGGGFEIKALHEAFSADISQSRLRRLAQAWEARGLLTSVPRRVTYALRVLVEDEEAVLGEG
;
A
#
# COMPACT_ATOMS: atom_id res chain seq x y z
N MET A 1 -23.90 3.69 3.28
CA MET A 1 -23.01 4.31 2.27
C MET A 1 -23.60 4.07 0.89
N PRO A 2 -23.57 5.03 -0.04
CA PRO A 2 -23.97 4.77 -1.41
C PRO A 2 -23.06 3.68 -2.01
N LEU A 3 -23.68 2.67 -2.63
CA LEU A 3 -22.96 1.63 -3.36
C LEU A 3 -22.35 2.27 -4.61
N PHE A 4 -21.03 2.37 -4.65
CA PHE A 4 -20.32 2.85 -5.81
C PHE A 4 -20.14 1.71 -6.81
N TYR A 5 -20.66 1.91 -8.03
CA TYR A 5 -20.45 0.99 -9.14
C TYR A 5 -19.47 1.63 -10.13
N PRO A 6 -18.36 0.96 -10.46
CA PRO A 6 -17.44 1.46 -11.50
C PRO A 6 -18.17 1.56 -12.84
N SER A 7 -17.83 2.58 -13.63
CA SER A 7 -18.40 2.74 -14.97
C SER A 7 -17.98 1.58 -15.89
N PHE A 8 -18.77 1.30 -16.92
CA PHE A 8 -18.40 0.27 -17.92
C PHE A 8 -17.08 0.58 -18.64
N ASP A 9 -16.75 1.86 -18.82
CA ASP A 9 -15.47 2.29 -19.36
C ASP A 9 -14.32 2.00 -18.38
N ALA A 10 -14.50 2.30 -17.09
CA ALA A 10 -13.50 1.98 -16.06
C ALA A 10 -13.26 0.47 -15.96
N LEU A 11 -14.32 -0.35 -16.02
CA LEU A 11 -14.20 -1.80 -16.06
C LEU A 11 -13.44 -2.29 -17.30
N ARG A 12 -13.68 -1.70 -18.48
CA ARG A 12 -12.99 -2.09 -19.71
C ARG A 12 -11.49 -1.73 -19.67
N VAL A 13 -11.15 -0.57 -19.13
CA VAL A 13 -9.76 -0.17 -18.93
C VAL A 13 -9.10 -1.07 -17.89
N ALA A 14 -9.79 -1.38 -16.79
CA ALA A 14 -9.27 -2.28 -15.77
C ALA A 14 -9.07 -3.71 -16.30
N ASP A 15 -9.98 -4.21 -17.14
CA ASP A 15 -9.82 -5.50 -17.82
C ASP A 15 -8.51 -5.51 -18.64
N ALA A 16 -8.26 -4.49 -19.46
CA ALA A 16 -7.03 -4.41 -20.25
C ALA A 16 -5.76 -4.36 -19.38
N VAL A 17 -5.79 -3.62 -18.28
CA VAL A 17 -4.65 -3.47 -17.36
C VAL A 17 -4.39 -4.76 -16.58
N LEU A 18 -5.44 -5.39 -16.05
CA LEU A 18 -5.35 -6.58 -15.22
C LEU A 18 -5.01 -7.80 -16.07
N ASP A 19 -5.46 -7.85 -17.32
CA ASP A 19 -5.02 -8.86 -18.28
C ASP A 19 -3.54 -8.71 -18.62
N GLU A 20 -3.04 -7.47 -18.73
CA GLU A 20 -1.61 -7.24 -18.96
C GLU A 20 -0.75 -7.65 -17.76
N ILE A 21 -1.21 -7.34 -16.53
CA ILE A 21 -0.60 -7.87 -15.29
C ILE A 21 -0.68 -9.41 -15.29
N GLY A 22 -1.81 -9.97 -15.69
CA GLY A 22 -2.05 -11.41 -15.77
C GLY A 22 -1.10 -12.14 -16.72
N LYS A 23 -0.72 -11.53 -17.86
CA LYS A 23 0.29 -12.08 -18.77
C LYS A 23 1.69 -12.14 -18.16
N GLN A 24 1.98 -11.25 -17.21
CA GLN A 24 3.29 -11.12 -16.57
C GLN A 24 3.38 -11.87 -15.23
N THR A 25 2.28 -12.47 -14.76
CA THR A 25 2.19 -13.10 -13.44
C THR A 25 1.60 -14.50 -13.53
N ALA A 26 2.05 -15.38 -12.63
CA ALA A 26 1.52 -16.74 -12.57
C ALA A 26 0.14 -16.77 -11.87
N GLY A 27 -0.72 -17.70 -12.28
CA GLY A 27 -1.94 -18.04 -11.54
C GLY A 27 -3.15 -17.13 -11.78
N TYR A 28 -3.08 -16.18 -12.72
CA TYR A 28 -4.23 -15.35 -13.10
C TYR A 28 -5.42 -16.21 -13.57
N GLN A 29 -6.60 -15.94 -13.03
CA GLN A 29 -7.86 -16.66 -13.33
C GLN A 29 -8.87 -15.80 -14.10
N GLY A 30 -8.57 -14.53 -14.34
CA GLY A 30 -9.49 -13.58 -14.95
C GLY A 30 -10.45 -12.92 -13.95
N ARG A 31 -11.50 -12.29 -14.49
CA ARG A 31 -12.51 -11.54 -13.74
C ARG A 31 -13.72 -12.40 -13.38
N ILE A 32 -14.20 -12.24 -12.15
CA ILE A 32 -15.51 -12.72 -11.68
C ILE A 32 -16.25 -11.53 -11.07
N GLY A 33 -17.36 -11.12 -11.68
CA GLY A 33 -18.10 -9.92 -11.26
C GLY A 33 -17.26 -8.65 -11.47
N SER A 34 -17.00 -7.91 -10.38
CA SER A 34 -16.22 -6.67 -10.37
C SER A 34 -14.79 -6.85 -9.85
N ALA A 35 -14.35 -8.10 -9.67
CA ALA A 35 -13.03 -8.41 -9.11
C ALA A 35 -12.25 -9.39 -10.00
N TRP A 36 -10.93 -9.24 -10.02
CA TRP A 36 -9.98 -10.08 -10.74
C TRP A 36 -9.20 -10.93 -9.76
N PHE A 37 -8.85 -12.16 -10.16
CA PHE A 37 -8.32 -13.15 -9.23
C PHE A 37 -7.03 -13.81 -9.71
N TRP A 38 -6.15 -14.10 -8.75
CA TRP A 38 -4.97 -14.93 -8.92
C TRP A 38 -4.97 -16.05 -7.89
N ARG A 39 -4.73 -17.26 -8.36
CA ARG A 39 -4.48 -18.43 -7.52
C ARG A 39 -2.98 -18.70 -7.49
N LEU A 40 -2.35 -18.35 -6.38
CA LEU A 40 -0.91 -18.51 -6.17
C LEU A 40 -0.64 -19.79 -5.34
N PRO A 41 0.63 -20.25 -5.26
CA PRO A 41 1.01 -21.39 -4.44
C PRO A 41 0.68 -21.19 -2.95
N ALA A 42 0.79 -22.27 -2.16
CA ALA A 42 0.46 -22.29 -0.73
C ALA A 42 -0.99 -21.89 -0.38
N GLY A 43 -1.91 -21.95 -1.35
CA GLY A 43 -3.32 -21.64 -1.14
C GLY A 43 -3.61 -20.15 -1.03
N ILE A 44 -2.70 -19.28 -1.50
CA ILE A 44 -2.90 -17.84 -1.55
C ILE A 44 -3.89 -17.51 -2.68
N LEU A 45 -4.98 -16.84 -2.30
CA LEU A 45 -5.91 -16.21 -3.21
C LEU A 45 -5.68 -14.70 -3.17
N ALA A 46 -5.22 -14.13 -4.27
CA ALA A 46 -5.16 -12.68 -4.44
C ALA A 46 -6.34 -12.21 -5.29
N SER A 47 -6.94 -11.09 -4.90
CA SER A 47 -8.01 -10.43 -5.62
C SER A 47 -7.70 -8.95 -5.80
N ALA A 48 -8.23 -8.36 -6.86
CA ALA A 48 -8.20 -6.92 -7.09
C ALA A 48 -9.58 -6.42 -7.52
N TRP A 49 -9.95 -5.20 -7.16
CA TRP A 49 -11.22 -4.57 -7.55
C TRP A 49 -11.08 -3.05 -7.64
N LEU A 50 -11.99 -2.41 -8.39
CA LEU A 50 -12.05 -0.97 -8.47
C LEU A 50 -12.78 -0.39 -7.26
N ASP A 51 -12.23 0.68 -6.71
CA ASP A 51 -12.81 1.50 -5.67
C ASP A 51 -12.46 2.98 -5.90
N SER A 52 -12.76 3.85 -4.95
CA SER A 52 -12.43 5.27 -4.99
C SER A 52 -11.97 5.81 -3.63
N THR A 53 -11.16 6.86 -3.64
CA THR A 53 -10.86 7.63 -2.42
C THR A 53 -11.94 8.67 -2.14
N VAL A 54 -12.33 8.81 -0.87
CA VAL A 54 -13.20 9.90 -0.42
C VAL A 54 -12.32 11.10 -0.05
N THR A 55 -11.83 11.81 -1.05
CA THR A 55 -11.02 13.03 -0.91
C THR A 55 -11.66 14.20 -1.67
N ALA A 56 -11.25 15.44 -1.40
CA ALA A 56 -11.79 16.63 -2.07
C ALA A 56 -11.63 16.56 -3.60
N GLU A 57 -10.54 15.93 -4.06
CA GLU A 57 -10.37 15.44 -5.42
C GLU A 57 -10.64 13.94 -5.39
N ARG A 58 -11.59 13.46 -6.19
CA ARG A 58 -11.94 12.04 -6.24
C ARG A 58 -10.96 11.29 -7.15
N TRP A 59 -10.33 10.24 -6.62
CA TRP A 59 -9.46 9.33 -7.39
C TRP A 59 -10.05 7.93 -7.40
N ASP A 60 -10.09 7.28 -8.57
CA ASP A 60 -10.35 5.84 -8.59
C ASP A 60 -9.07 5.10 -8.17
N VAL A 61 -9.22 3.91 -7.59
CA VAL A 61 -8.13 3.10 -7.04
C VAL A 61 -8.40 1.65 -7.39
N LEU A 62 -7.36 0.93 -7.80
CA LEU A 62 -7.38 -0.52 -7.86
C LEU A 62 -6.91 -1.04 -6.50
N ARG A 63 -7.86 -1.49 -5.69
CA ARG A 63 -7.55 -2.17 -4.43
C ARG A 63 -7.22 -3.62 -4.72
N ALA A 64 -6.33 -4.18 -3.93
CA ALA A 64 -5.98 -5.58 -3.97
C ALA A 64 -5.78 -6.14 -2.57
N GLU A 65 -6.11 -7.42 -2.40
CA GLU A 65 -5.83 -8.14 -1.18
C GLU A 65 -5.38 -9.57 -1.47
N ALA A 66 -4.63 -10.15 -0.55
CA ALA A 66 -4.24 -11.54 -0.58
C ALA A 66 -4.68 -12.22 0.71
N SER A 67 -5.23 -13.42 0.56
CA SER A 67 -5.75 -14.21 1.65
C SER A 67 -5.33 -15.67 1.57
N THR A 68 -5.36 -16.36 2.70
CA THR A 68 -5.32 -17.83 2.77
C THR A 68 -6.45 -18.33 3.67
N PRO A 69 -6.88 -19.60 3.54
CA PRO A 69 -7.88 -20.18 4.44
C PRO A 69 -7.49 -20.13 5.93
N LEU A 70 -6.18 -20.13 6.23
CA LEU A 70 -5.67 -20.17 7.60
C LEU A 70 -5.48 -18.78 8.21
N ALA A 71 -4.98 -17.82 7.44
CA ALA A 71 -4.63 -16.49 7.94
C ALA A 71 -5.69 -15.42 7.66
N GLY A 72 -6.73 -15.73 6.87
CA GLY A 72 -7.61 -14.70 6.32
C GLY A 72 -6.83 -13.76 5.41
N ILE A 73 -7.20 -12.48 5.38
CA ILE A 73 -6.48 -11.44 4.61
C ILE A 73 -5.17 -11.12 5.32
N PHE A 74 -4.04 -11.30 4.64
CA PHE A 74 -2.70 -11.06 5.19
C PHE A 74 -1.91 -9.99 4.43
N SER A 75 -2.37 -9.57 3.25
CA SER A 75 -1.77 -8.47 2.50
C SER A 75 -2.86 -7.65 1.82
N ARG A 76 -2.66 -6.33 1.77
CA ARG A 76 -3.47 -5.39 1.01
C ARG A 76 -2.54 -4.46 0.25
N ALA A 77 -2.98 -4.01 -0.91
CA ALA A 77 -2.29 -3.01 -1.72
C ALA A 77 -3.31 -2.11 -2.41
N ASP A 78 -3.00 -0.82 -2.47
CA ASP A 78 -3.77 0.15 -3.22
C ASP A 78 -2.89 0.65 -4.37
N PHE A 79 -3.35 0.47 -5.59
CA PHE A 79 -2.72 1.04 -6.77
C PHE A 79 -3.59 2.19 -7.25
N PRO A 80 -3.06 3.42 -7.38
CA PRO A 80 -3.79 4.50 -8.04
C PRO A 80 -4.39 3.98 -9.36
N PHE A 81 -5.60 4.41 -9.75
CA PHE A 81 -6.27 4.04 -11.00
C PHE A 81 -7.04 5.24 -11.58
N ALA A 82 -6.72 5.72 -12.79
CA ALA A 82 -7.39 6.90 -13.34
C ALA A 82 -8.09 6.60 -14.67
N ALA A 83 -9.29 6.02 -14.63
CA ALA A 83 -10.06 5.70 -15.83
C ALA A 83 -10.51 6.95 -16.60
N TYR A 84 -11.04 7.96 -15.92
CA TYR A 84 -11.60 9.15 -16.57
C TYR A 84 -10.56 10.03 -17.28
N ALA A 85 -9.28 9.94 -16.87
CA ALA A 85 -8.18 10.61 -17.56
C ALA A 85 -7.74 9.88 -18.85
N THR A 86 -8.17 8.64 -19.06
CA THR A 86 -7.65 7.76 -20.12
C THR A 86 -8.71 7.35 -21.15
N SER A 87 -10.00 7.48 -20.84
CA SER A 87 -11.08 7.11 -21.75
C SER A 87 -11.49 8.27 -22.67
N ALA A 88 -11.43 8.06 -23.99
CA ALA A 88 -11.91 9.02 -24.99
C ALA A 88 -13.44 9.12 -25.07
N THR A 89 -14.16 8.19 -24.44
CA THR A 89 -15.63 8.10 -24.43
C THR A 89 -16.26 8.50 -23.11
N SER A 90 -15.45 8.69 -22.06
CA SER A 90 -15.93 9.18 -20.77
C SER A 90 -15.82 10.70 -20.74
N PRO A 91 -16.87 11.44 -20.34
CA PRO A 91 -16.82 12.89 -20.31
C PRO A 91 -15.71 13.36 -19.33
N PRO A 92 -14.83 14.31 -19.72
CA PRO A 92 -13.71 14.73 -18.90
C PRO A 92 -14.20 15.75 -17.89
N PHE A 93 -14.57 15.35 -16.67
CA PHE A 93 -14.84 16.32 -15.62
C PHE A 93 -14.28 15.85 -14.28
N ILE A 94 -13.05 16.28 -13.97
CA ILE A 94 -12.73 16.64 -12.59
C ILE A 94 -13.37 18.02 -12.42
N HIS A 95 -14.52 18.07 -11.77
CA HIS A 95 -15.07 19.34 -11.33
C HIS A 95 -14.23 19.82 -10.13
N ASP A 96 -13.42 20.86 -10.32
CA ASP A 96 -13.16 21.80 -9.24
C ASP A 96 -14.54 22.27 -8.70
N LEU A 97 -14.64 22.47 -7.38
CA LEU A 97 -15.76 23.11 -6.68
C LEU A 97 -16.25 24.41 -7.34
N GLN A 98 -15.46 25.01 -8.25
CA GLN A 98 -15.74 26.27 -8.94
C GLN A 98 -16.11 26.12 -10.44
N GLY A 99 -16.17 24.89 -10.98
CA GLY A 99 -16.73 24.63 -12.32
C GLY A 99 -15.88 25.06 -13.52
N VAL A 100 -14.62 25.44 -13.33
CA VAL A 100 -13.68 25.76 -14.42
C VAL A 100 -12.92 24.50 -14.81
N ALA A 101 -13.07 24.07 -16.06
CA ALA A 101 -12.42 22.87 -16.59
C ALA A 101 -10.92 23.15 -16.87
N GLU A 102 -10.05 22.83 -15.92
CA GLU A 102 -8.61 22.82 -16.17
C GLU A 102 -8.14 21.44 -16.66
N TRP A 103 -7.31 21.48 -17.70
CA TRP A 103 -6.65 20.34 -18.32
C TRP A 103 -5.79 19.57 -17.29
N SER A 104 -6.21 18.38 -16.85
CA SER A 104 -5.30 17.42 -16.20
C SER A 104 -4.65 16.45 -17.19
N ASN A 105 -4.49 16.86 -18.44
CA ASN A 105 -3.64 16.13 -19.38
C ASN A 105 -2.21 16.08 -18.81
N ARG A 106 -1.75 14.87 -18.49
CA ARG A 106 -0.37 14.34 -18.60
C ARG A 106 0.56 14.20 -17.39
N LEU A 107 0.30 14.73 -16.20
CA LEU A 107 1.31 14.61 -15.13
C LEU A 107 0.99 13.46 -14.15
N TYR A 108 1.60 12.30 -14.44
CA TYR A 108 1.95 11.21 -13.52
C TYR A 108 1.05 9.98 -13.36
N PHE A 109 0.03 9.78 -14.21
CA PHE A 109 -0.58 8.45 -14.27
C PHE A 109 0.19 7.53 -15.24
N GLN A 110 1.29 6.95 -14.77
CA GLN A 110 2.04 5.97 -15.55
C GLN A 110 1.41 4.59 -15.38
N MET A 111 0.53 4.20 -16.31
CA MET A 111 -0.06 2.84 -16.31
C MET A 111 1.00 1.74 -16.24
N GLY A 112 2.17 1.97 -16.85
CA GLY A 112 3.34 1.09 -16.71
C GLY A 112 3.82 0.96 -15.26
N GLN A 113 3.82 2.03 -14.46
CA GLN A 113 4.18 1.94 -13.04
C GLN A 113 3.13 1.17 -12.24
N LEU A 114 1.84 1.35 -12.53
CA LEU A 114 0.77 0.56 -11.92
C LEU A 114 1.01 -0.93 -12.20
N ILE A 115 1.17 -1.29 -13.47
CA ILE A 115 1.42 -2.66 -13.90
C ILE A 115 2.67 -3.20 -13.19
N ASP A 116 3.79 -2.48 -13.23
CA ASP A 116 5.03 -2.91 -12.58
C ASP A 116 4.88 -3.11 -11.07
N GLN A 117 4.17 -2.21 -10.38
CA GLN A 117 3.92 -2.31 -8.94
C GLN A 117 3.04 -3.51 -8.61
N ALA A 118 1.97 -3.73 -9.37
CA ALA A 118 1.08 -4.87 -9.19
C ALA A 118 1.78 -6.20 -9.48
N VAL A 119 2.57 -6.28 -10.56
CA VAL A 119 3.40 -7.44 -10.90
C VAL A 119 4.39 -7.73 -9.79
N ARG A 120 5.09 -6.72 -9.26
CA ARG A 120 6.02 -6.87 -8.13
C ARG A 120 5.32 -7.38 -6.87
N TRP A 121 4.15 -6.84 -6.54
CA TRP A 121 3.36 -7.31 -5.40
C TRP A 121 2.97 -8.79 -5.54
N LEU A 122 2.44 -9.19 -6.69
CA LEU A 122 2.11 -10.59 -6.98
C LEU A 122 3.34 -11.52 -6.95
N ALA A 123 4.48 -11.05 -7.46
CA ALA A 123 5.74 -11.78 -7.41
C ALA A 123 6.23 -11.99 -5.96
N MET A 124 6.09 -10.99 -5.08
CA MET A 124 6.42 -11.12 -3.66
C MET A 124 5.51 -12.15 -2.96
N LEU A 125 4.21 -12.14 -3.24
CA LEU A 125 3.27 -13.14 -2.71
C LEU A 125 3.64 -14.56 -3.18
N HIS A 126 3.98 -14.69 -4.45
CA HIS A 126 4.41 -15.97 -5.03
C HIS A 126 5.72 -16.47 -4.39
N ALA A 127 6.69 -15.58 -4.16
CA ALA A 127 7.97 -15.91 -3.52
C ALA A 127 7.80 -16.33 -2.04
N ALA A 128 6.94 -15.63 -1.29
CA ALA A 128 6.60 -15.98 0.09
C ALA A 128 5.99 -17.39 0.21
N ALA A 129 5.34 -17.88 -0.85
CA ALA A 129 4.77 -19.23 -0.87
C ALA A 129 5.78 -20.34 -1.16
N ILE A 130 6.88 -20.05 -1.87
CA ILE A 130 7.88 -21.06 -2.30
C ILE A 130 8.96 -21.30 -1.22
N SER A 131 9.23 -20.32 -0.38
CA SER A 131 10.13 -20.47 0.77
C SER A 131 9.38 -20.09 2.05
N PRO A 132 8.76 -21.04 2.77
CA PRO A 132 8.05 -20.74 4.01
C PRO A 132 8.97 -20.28 5.16
N SER A 133 10.30 -20.40 4.99
CA SER A 133 11.31 -19.77 5.86
C SER A 133 11.47 -18.26 5.59
N ILE A 134 10.91 -17.76 4.50
CA ILE A 134 10.46 -16.37 4.37
C ILE A 134 9.04 -16.40 4.91
N SER A 135 8.87 -16.15 6.20
CA SER A 135 7.54 -15.87 6.73
C SER A 135 6.86 -14.91 5.76
N PRO A 136 5.58 -15.12 5.37
CA PRO A 136 4.84 -14.03 4.75
C PRO A 136 5.09 -12.80 5.61
N PRO A 137 5.28 -11.60 5.05
CA PRO A 137 5.24 -10.42 5.89
C PRO A 137 3.85 -10.47 6.51
N ALA A 138 3.77 -11.00 7.74
CA ALA A 138 2.72 -10.71 8.66
C ALA A 138 2.58 -9.20 8.51
N ALA A 139 1.40 -8.77 8.05
CA ALA A 139 0.96 -7.39 8.08
C ALA A 139 1.71 -6.72 9.23
N PHE A 140 2.64 -5.84 8.86
CA PHE A 140 3.81 -5.43 9.65
C PHE A 140 3.65 -5.77 11.13
N ALA A 141 4.46 -6.71 11.66
CA ALA A 141 4.40 -7.08 13.08
C ALA A 141 4.18 -5.82 13.92
N ALA A 142 3.04 -5.78 14.63
CA ALA A 142 2.60 -4.59 15.37
C ALA A 142 3.79 -4.02 16.14
N LEU A 143 4.00 -2.71 16.01
CA LEU A 143 5.13 -2.05 16.65
C LEU A 143 5.02 -2.28 18.15
N ASN A 144 6.07 -2.81 18.76
CA ASN A 144 6.04 -2.93 20.22
C ASN A 144 5.97 -1.53 20.86
N PRO A 145 5.53 -1.41 22.12
CA PRO A 145 5.35 -0.10 22.76
C PRO A 145 6.60 0.78 22.77
N MET A 146 7.80 0.18 22.80
CA MET A 146 9.06 0.89 22.75
C MET A 146 9.35 1.43 21.34
N GLU A 147 9.09 0.63 20.31
CA GLU A 147 9.23 1.01 18.91
C GLU A 147 8.29 2.16 18.55
N ARG A 148 7.06 2.14 19.06
CA ARG A 148 6.10 3.22 18.87
C ARG A 148 6.61 4.54 19.47
N ARG A 149 7.06 4.51 20.72
CA ARG A 149 7.65 5.67 21.41
C ARG A 149 8.83 6.27 20.65
N LEU A 150 9.66 5.44 20.01
CA LEU A 150 10.77 5.92 19.18
C LEU A 150 10.28 6.65 17.93
N VAL A 151 9.23 6.14 17.28
CA VAL A 151 8.64 6.76 16.08
C VAL A 151 7.91 8.04 16.44
N GLU A 152 7.09 8.05 17.49
CA GLU A 152 6.42 9.24 18.03
C GLU A 152 7.43 10.34 18.37
N PHE A 153 8.49 10.01 19.12
CA PHE A 153 9.54 10.96 19.44
C PHE A 153 10.24 11.50 18.18
N SER A 154 10.49 10.64 17.20
CA SER A 154 11.08 11.05 15.92
C SER A 154 10.18 12.02 15.16
N LEU A 155 8.87 11.77 15.12
CA LEU A 155 7.88 12.62 14.46
C LEU A 155 7.71 13.96 15.18
N GLU A 156 7.57 13.94 16.50
CA GLU A 156 7.26 15.13 17.30
C GLU A 156 8.47 16.00 17.61
N LYS A 157 9.62 15.39 17.94
CA LYS A 157 10.80 16.11 18.46
C LYS A 157 11.93 16.24 17.45
N LEU A 158 12.01 15.31 16.49
CA LEU A 158 13.07 15.29 15.46
C LEU A 158 12.54 15.65 14.06
N GLY A 159 11.29 16.10 13.95
CA GLY A 159 10.68 16.50 12.67
C GLY A 159 10.63 15.36 11.63
N GLY A 160 10.44 14.13 12.09
CA GLY A 160 10.46 12.91 11.28
C GLY A 160 11.85 12.33 11.04
N GLY A 161 12.92 12.95 11.57
CA GLY A 161 14.27 12.40 11.53
C GLY A 161 14.44 11.21 12.48
N PHE A 162 15.01 10.11 12.00
CA PHE A 162 15.34 8.96 12.84
C PHE A 162 16.84 8.97 13.19
N GLU A 163 17.21 9.86 14.11
CA GLU A 163 18.60 10.08 14.51
C GLU A 163 19.01 9.21 15.70
N ILE A 164 19.86 8.21 15.45
CA ILE A 164 20.27 7.21 16.45
C ILE A 164 20.90 7.84 17.70
N LYS A 165 21.66 8.94 17.55
CA LYS A 165 22.28 9.62 18.70
C LYS A 165 21.20 10.29 19.58
N ALA A 166 20.33 11.10 18.98
CA ALA A 166 19.25 11.78 19.68
C ALA A 166 18.26 10.79 20.32
N LEU A 167 17.91 9.71 19.62
CA LEU A 167 17.04 8.66 20.16
C LEU A 167 17.70 7.91 21.31
N HIS A 168 19.01 7.64 21.22
CA HIS A 168 19.72 7.00 22.34
C HIS A 168 19.82 7.93 23.55
N GLU A 169 20.04 9.23 23.36
CA GLU A 169 20.06 10.19 24.47
C GLU A 169 18.70 10.27 25.17
N ALA A 170 17.59 10.22 24.42
CA ALA A 170 16.24 10.27 24.99
C ALA A 170 15.81 8.95 25.69
N PHE A 171 16.29 7.79 25.21
CA PHE A 171 15.82 6.49 25.65
C PHE A 171 16.95 5.55 26.15
N SER A 172 18.08 6.09 26.60
CA SER A 172 19.26 5.29 26.97
C SER A 172 19.00 4.27 28.09
N ALA A 173 18.00 4.51 28.94
CA ALA A 173 17.60 3.58 30.00
C ALA A 173 16.88 2.34 29.46
N ASP A 174 16.20 2.48 28.33
CA ASP A 174 15.26 1.48 27.80
C ASP A 174 15.81 0.74 26.57
N ILE A 175 16.71 1.37 25.81
CA ILE A 175 17.28 0.78 24.60
C ILE A 175 18.75 1.15 24.39
N SER A 176 19.56 0.14 24.07
CA SER A 176 20.96 0.35 23.75
C SER A 176 21.16 0.89 22.33
N GLN A 177 22.22 1.66 22.13
CA GLN A 177 22.57 2.22 20.82
C GLN A 177 22.75 1.14 19.73
N SER A 178 23.27 -0.05 20.10
CA SER A 178 23.44 -1.17 19.19
C SER A 178 22.11 -1.80 18.76
N ARG A 179 21.10 -1.80 19.64
CA ARG A 179 19.74 -2.24 19.32
C ARG A 179 19.05 -1.23 18.42
N LEU A 180 19.19 0.07 18.68
CA LEU A 180 18.70 1.15 17.80
C LEU A 180 19.27 1.05 16.38
N ARG A 181 20.57 0.77 16.23
CA ARG A 181 21.20 0.58 14.91
C ARG A 181 20.62 -0.61 14.15
N ARG A 182 20.48 -1.75 14.81
CA ARG A 182 19.88 -2.95 14.19
C ARG A 182 18.43 -2.72 13.79
N LEU A 183 17.68 -2.02 14.63
CA LEU A 183 16.30 -1.66 14.36
C LEU A 183 16.20 -0.71 13.15
N ALA A 184 17.03 0.32 13.10
CA ALA A 184 17.10 1.23 11.96
C ALA A 184 17.42 0.50 10.65
N GLN A 185 18.42 -0.40 10.66
CA GLN A 185 18.78 -1.20 9.49
C GLN A 185 17.64 -2.14 9.04
N ALA A 186 16.96 -2.76 10.00
CA ALA A 186 15.81 -3.61 9.71
C ALA A 186 14.65 -2.81 9.11
N TRP A 187 14.40 -1.60 9.61
CA TRP A 187 13.35 -0.72 9.09
C TRP A 187 13.73 -0.11 7.73
N GLU A 188 14.99 0.22 7.49
CA GLU A 188 15.49 0.62 6.15
C GLU A 188 15.29 -0.50 5.12
N ALA A 189 15.68 -1.73 5.45
CA ALA A 189 15.52 -2.88 4.56
C ALA A 189 14.04 -3.17 4.22
N ARG A 190 13.11 -2.71 5.07
CA ARG A 190 11.66 -2.82 4.90
C ARG A 190 11.01 -1.56 4.31
N GLY A 191 11.78 -0.52 3.97
CA GLY A 191 11.25 0.75 3.46
C GLY A 191 10.48 1.59 4.50
N LEU A 192 10.58 1.26 5.77
CA LEU A 192 9.98 2.00 6.90
C LEU A 192 10.82 3.22 7.30
N LEU A 193 12.11 3.20 6.95
CA LEU A 193 13.01 4.35 7.03
C LEU A 193 13.68 4.61 5.67
N THR A 194 14.02 5.86 5.38
CA THR A 194 14.97 6.20 4.30
C THR A 194 16.41 5.84 4.71
N SER A 195 17.30 5.61 3.73
CA SER A 195 18.66 5.14 3.96
C SER A 195 19.57 6.17 4.67
N VAL A 196 19.83 7.33 4.06
CA VAL A 196 20.53 8.47 4.70
C VAL A 196 20.12 9.78 4.00
N PRO A 197 19.73 10.86 4.73
CA PRO A 197 19.43 10.87 6.16
C PRO A 197 18.22 9.99 6.48
N ARG A 198 18.25 9.28 7.60
CA ARG A 198 17.17 8.40 8.03
C ARG A 198 15.95 9.21 8.43
N ARG A 199 14.82 8.91 7.82
CA ARG A 199 13.53 9.55 8.10
C ARG A 199 12.44 8.51 8.19
N VAL A 200 11.50 8.74 9.10
CA VAL A 200 10.26 7.97 9.24
C VAL A 200 9.48 8.12 7.94
N THR A 201 9.17 7.01 7.27
CA THR A 201 8.34 7.02 6.06
C THR A 201 6.86 7.03 6.43
N TYR A 202 6.00 7.36 5.46
CA TYR A 202 4.56 7.29 5.64
C TYR A 202 4.09 5.90 6.08
N ALA A 203 4.72 4.84 5.57
CA ALA A 203 4.39 3.46 5.96
C ALA A 203 4.61 3.23 7.46
N LEU A 204 5.72 3.71 8.03
CA LEU A 204 5.99 3.56 9.46
C LEU A 204 5.07 4.44 10.33
N ARG A 205 4.64 5.59 9.81
CA ARG A 205 3.68 6.47 10.48
C ARG A 205 2.29 5.82 10.60
N VAL A 206 1.78 5.24 9.51
CA VAL A 206 0.48 4.55 9.51
C VAL A 206 0.46 3.40 10.51
N LEU A 207 1.57 2.68 10.68
CA LEU A 207 1.67 1.60 11.69
C LEU A 207 1.56 2.06 13.13
N VAL A 208 1.89 3.33 13.41
CA VAL A 208 1.70 3.93 14.74
C VAL A 208 0.23 4.31 14.93
N GLU A 209 -0.39 4.88 13.88
CA GLU A 209 -1.78 5.40 13.91
C GLU A 209 -2.84 4.26 13.90
N ASP A 210 -2.60 3.15 13.19
CA ASP A 210 -3.54 2.02 13.06
C ASP A 210 -3.80 1.28 14.38
N GLU A 211 -2.88 1.32 15.35
CA GLU A 211 -3.06 0.65 16.65
C GLU A 211 -3.74 1.53 17.70
N GLU A 212 -3.70 2.87 17.53
CA GLU A 212 -4.50 3.78 18.36
C GLU A 212 -6.00 3.68 18.04
N ALA A 213 -6.35 3.45 16.76
CA ALA A 213 -7.74 3.23 16.35
C ALA A 213 -8.35 1.94 16.94
N VAL A 214 -7.52 0.93 17.25
CA VAL A 214 -7.96 -0.35 17.83
C VAL A 214 -8.11 -0.26 19.36
N LEU A 215 -7.42 0.66 20.03
CA LEU A 215 -7.46 0.83 21.49
C LEU A 215 -8.41 1.95 21.95
N GLY A 216 -8.98 2.73 21.03
CA GLY A 216 -9.89 3.85 21.30
C GLY A 216 -11.38 3.51 21.39
N GLU A 217 -11.79 2.26 21.18
CA GLU A 217 -13.18 1.79 21.33
C GLU A 217 -13.42 0.93 22.59
N GLY A 218 -12.76 1.27 23.70
CA GLY A 218 -12.91 0.60 25.01
C GLY A 218 -13.45 1.51 26.10
#